data_AF-A0A1V6AAR5-F1
#
_entry.id   AF-A0A1V6AAR5-F1
#
_cell.length_a   1.000
_cell.length_b   1.000
_cell.length_c   1.000
_cell.angle_alpha   90.00
_cell.angle_beta   90.00
_cell.angle_gamma   90.00
#
_symmetry.space_group_name_H-M   'P 1'
#
loop_
_entity.id
_entity.type
_entity.pdbx_description
1 polymer ?
#
loop_
_entity_poly.entity_id
_entity_poly.type
_entity_poly.pdbx_seq_one_letter_code
_entity_poly.pdbx_strand_id
1 'polypeptide(L)'
;MKLAAKHYGFRAATMPGFGPEMIPALRVDYVQVARYVEAVKARLDKAVGADILFLVDGRVEARMHFDLRHRTAHSSTGRFPEIGTAGNLPSGEAYIVPYEGEGKAPSATAGVLPVEIGGEVVYYKIEKNTAVSAEGGPTAQEESDYLKREPAYGNMAELGFGVLGKFGLSPCGEILLDEKLGLHIAFGRSDHFGGRIGLKDFSTPAAVIHLDRIYLPEMQPRVAVVEVVLSFARGRTEMIMKDGRYTIF
;
A
#
# COMPACT_ATOMS: atom_id res chain seq x y z
N MET A 1 -10.59 -2.91 -19.90
CA MET A 1 -11.96 -2.62 -19.41
C MET A 1 -12.16 -1.17 -18.96
N LYS A 2 -11.33 -0.62 -18.03
CA LYS A 2 -11.46 0.78 -17.53
C LYS A 2 -11.52 1.85 -18.64
N LEU A 3 -10.61 1.80 -19.62
CA LEU A 3 -10.61 2.71 -20.78
C LEU A 3 -11.89 2.57 -21.64
N ALA A 4 -12.36 1.33 -21.82
CA ALA A 4 -13.56 1.04 -22.59
C ALA A 4 -14.82 1.56 -21.88
N ALA A 5 -14.90 1.45 -20.55
CA ALA A 5 -16.02 1.98 -19.77
C ALA A 5 -16.20 3.47 -20.05
N LYS A 6 -15.11 4.25 -19.93
CA LYS A 6 -15.12 5.68 -20.21
C LYS A 6 -15.53 6.01 -21.65
N HIS A 7 -15.09 5.22 -22.63
CA HIS A 7 -15.37 5.47 -24.04
C HIS A 7 -16.81 5.09 -24.44
N TYR A 8 -17.32 3.96 -23.95
CA TYR A 8 -18.61 3.40 -24.35
C TYR A 8 -19.76 3.67 -23.36
N GLY A 9 -19.48 4.33 -22.23
CA GLY A 9 -20.51 4.73 -21.27
C GLY A 9 -21.17 3.56 -20.55
N PHE A 10 -20.41 2.53 -20.16
CA PHE A 10 -20.90 1.44 -19.31
C PHE A 10 -20.28 1.48 -17.91
N ARG A 11 -20.87 0.72 -17.00
CA ARG A 11 -20.33 0.48 -15.65
C ARG A 11 -19.90 -0.97 -15.54
N ALA A 12 -18.77 -1.24 -14.90
CA ALA A 12 -18.32 -2.61 -14.72
C ALA A 12 -17.54 -2.82 -13.41
N ALA A 13 -17.70 -4.01 -12.85
CA ALA A 13 -16.87 -4.51 -11.77
C ALA A 13 -16.04 -5.69 -12.29
N THR A 14 -14.72 -5.63 -12.12
CA THR A 14 -13.81 -6.73 -12.42
C THR A 14 -13.43 -7.45 -11.13
N MET A 15 -13.38 -8.78 -11.17
CA MET A 15 -13.05 -9.60 -10.01
C MET A 15 -11.97 -10.63 -10.40
N PRO A 16 -10.72 -10.20 -10.70
CA PRO A 16 -9.64 -11.12 -11.06
C PRO A 16 -9.33 -12.07 -9.89
N GLY A 17 -9.14 -13.37 -10.18
CA GLY A 17 -8.86 -14.36 -9.12
C GLY A 17 -10.06 -14.65 -8.20
N PHE A 18 -11.27 -14.20 -8.55
CA PHE A 18 -12.42 -14.34 -7.67
C PHE A 18 -12.75 -15.80 -7.35
N GLY A 19 -12.86 -16.08 -6.05
CA GLY A 19 -13.24 -17.38 -5.51
C GLY A 19 -14.35 -17.29 -4.46
N PRO A 20 -14.92 -18.43 -4.03
CA PRO A 20 -15.99 -18.47 -3.03
C PRO A 20 -15.66 -17.76 -1.71
N GLU A 21 -14.39 -17.79 -1.29
CA GLU A 21 -13.90 -17.14 -0.07
C GLU A 21 -14.09 -15.61 -0.08
N MET A 22 -14.22 -15.00 -1.28
CA MET A 22 -14.46 -13.56 -1.41
C MET A 22 -15.94 -13.17 -1.38
N ILE A 23 -16.88 -14.12 -1.42
CA ILE A 23 -18.33 -13.82 -1.39
C ILE A 23 -18.74 -12.95 -0.20
N PRO A 24 -18.21 -13.16 1.03
CA PRO A 24 -18.50 -12.28 2.16
C PRO A 24 -18.16 -10.82 1.89
N ALA A 25 -17.06 -10.55 1.17
CA ALA A 25 -16.64 -9.19 0.83
C ALA A 25 -17.64 -8.48 -0.10
N LEU A 26 -18.37 -9.21 -0.94
CA LEU A 26 -19.43 -8.64 -1.79
C LEU A 26 -20.68 -8.22 -1.01
N ARG A 27 -20.84 -8.70 0.23
CA ARG A 27 -22.02 -8.48 1.08
C ARG A 27 -21.86 -7.33 2.06
N VAL A 28 -20.68 -6.69 2.11
CA VAL A 28 -20.45 -5.56 3.01
C VAL A 28 -21.23 -4.33 2.55
N ASP A 29 -21.50 -3.42 3.49
CA ASP A 29 -22.11 -2.13 3.16
C ASP A 29 -21.09 -1.22 2.45
N TYR A 30 -21.12 -1.21 1.12
CA TYR A 30 -20.24 -0.38 0.31
C TYR A 30 -20.47 1.13 0.47
N VAL A 31 -21.62 1.57 1.01
CA VAL A 31 -21.80 2.98 1.41
C VAL A 31 -20.92 3.27 2.62
N GLN A 32 -20.90 2.38 3.60
CA GLN A 32 -20.03 2.50 4.77
C GLN A 32 -18.55 2.34 4.42
N VAL A 33 -18.19 1.40 3.53
CA VAL A 33 -16.82 1.27 2.99
C VAL A 33 -16.38 2.58 2.35
N ALA A 34 -17.20 3.16 1.47
CA ALA A 34 -16.89 4.43 0.82
C ALA A 34 -16.66 5.55 1.84
N ARG A 35 -17.44 5.61 2.94
CA ARG A 35 -17.22 6.61 4.00
C ARG A 35 -15.86 6.45 4.68
N TYR A 36 -15.44 5.22 4.98
CA TYR A 36 -14.13 4.99 5.61
C TYR A 36 -12.97 5.28 4.66
N VAL A 37 -13.08 4.84 3.40
CA VAL A 37 -12.09 5.13 2.35
C VAL A 37 -11.92 6.64 2.16
N GLU A 38 -13.02 7.38 1.99
CA GLU A 38 -12.96 8.83 1.80
C GLU A 38 -12.43 9.56 3.05
N ALA A 39 -12.67 9.03 4.26
CA ALA A 39 -12.10 9.57 5.49
C ALA A 39 -10.56 9.42 5.55
N VAL A 40 -10.02 8.30 5.05
CA VAL A 40 -8.56 8.11 4.92
C VAL A 40 -8.01 9.02 3.82
N LYS A 41 -8.60 8.97 2.63
CA LYS A 41 -8.18 9.80 1.47
C LYS A 41 -8.13 11.29 1.81
N ALA A 42 -9.15 11.83 2.46
CA ALA A 42 -9.21 13.25 2.81
C ALA A 42 -8.08 13.71 3.74
N ARG A 43 -7.48 12.78 4.50
CA ARG A 43 -6.28 13.04 5.31
C ARG A 43 -5.01 12.92 4.49
N LEU A 44 -4.89 11.86 3.70
CA LEU A 44 -3.73 11.66 2.82
C LEU A 44 -3.55 12.82 1.83
N ASP A 45 -4.63 13.35 1.25
CA ASP A 45 -4.59 14.50 0.34
C ASP A 45 -3.98 15.77 0.96
N LYS A 46 -3.96 15.86 2.30
CA LYS A 46 -3.45 17.01 3.06
C LYS A 46 -2.12 16.70 3.76
N ALA A 47 -1.78 15.43 3.89
CA ALA A 47 -0.58 15.00 4.58
C ALA A 47 0.66 15.35 3.76
N VAL A 48 1.75 15.67 4.45
CA VAL A 48 3.08 15.88 3.85
C VAL A 48 4.02 14.73 4.17
N GLY A 49 3.68 13.90 5.16
CA GLY A 49 4.38 12.66 5.45
C GLY A 49 3.54 11.69 6.26
N ALA A 50 3.98 10.44 6.31
CA ALA A 50 3.43 9.40 7.16
C ALA A 50 4.58 8.65 7.86
N ASP A 51 4.53 8.61 9.18
CA ASP A 51 5.47 7.88 10.02
C ASP A 51 4.79 6.60 10.50
N ILE A 52 5.48 5.47 10.35
CA ILE A 52 5.02 4.16 10.77
C ILE A 52 6.01 3.55 11.74
N LEU A 53 5.52 3.13 12.89
CA LEU A 53 6.27 2.35 13.87
C LEU A 53 5.84 0.90 13.78
N PHE A 54 6.82 0.03 13.54
CA PHE A 54 6.66 -1.42 13.57
C PHE A 54 7.31 -2.00 14.83
N LEU A 55 6.77 -3.09 15.33
CA LEU A 55 7.36 -3.90 16.39
C LEU A 55 7.50 -5.34 15.90
N VAL A 56 8.75 -5.77 15.72
CA VAL A 56 9.08 -7.12 15.27
C VAL A 56 9.28 -8.04 16.47
N ASP A 57 8.62 -9.20 16.46
CA ASP A 57 8.64 -10.22 17.52
C ASP A 57 8.34 -9.67 18.93
N GLY A 58 7.60 -8.55 19.01
CA GLY A 58 7.32 -7.86 20.27
C GLY A 58 8.53 -7.18 20.92
N ARG A 59 9.67 -7.03 20.22
CA ARG A 59 10.95 -6.63 20.83
C ARG A 59 11.72 -5.57 20.07
N VAL A 60 11.71 -5.61 18.74
CA VAL A 60 12.55 -4.73 17.91
C VAL A 60 11.69 -3.68 17.25
N GLU A 61 11.92 -2.40 17.58
CA GLU A 61 11.28 -1.29 16.87
C GLU A 61 11.96 -1.04 15.52
N ALA A 62 11.14 -0.87 14.48
CA ALA A 62 11.59 -0.34 13.19
C ALA A 62 10.70 0.84 12.79
N ARG A 63 11.29 1.89 12.21
CA ARG A 63 10.59 3.12 11.85
C ARG A 63 10.75 3.41 10.38
N MET A 64 9.65 3.77 9.75
CA MET A 64 9.60 4.13 8.34
C MET A 64 8.90 5.48 8.18
N HIS A 65 9.55 6.41 7.48
CA HIS A 65 8.94 7.66 7.05
C HIS A 65 8.63 7.61 5.56
N PHE A 66 7.41 7.97 5.19
CA PHE A 66 6.98 8.20 3.83
C PHE A 66 6.79 9.70 3.58
N ASP A 67 7.44 10.20 2.55
CA ASP A 67 7.25 11.56 2.07
C ASP A 67 6.00 11.61 1.17
N LEU A 68 5.00 12.39 1.54
CA LEU A 68 3.72 12.49 0.83
C LEU A 68 3.57 13.83 0.11
N ARG A 69 4.61 14.68 0.10
CA ARG A 69 4.58 15.98 -0.57
C ARG A 69 4.31 15.81 -2.07
N HIS A 70 3.60 16.75 -2.68
CA HIS A 70 3.35 16.77 -4.13
C HIS A 70 2.51 15.60 -4.67
N ARG A 71 1.86 14.86 -3.78
CA ARG A 71 1.04 13.69 -4.12
C ARG A 71 -0.43 13.94 -3.82
N THR A 72 -1.27 13.12 -4.43
CA THR A 72 -2.72 13.10 -4.21
C THR A 72 -3.09 11.65 -4.02
N ALA A 73 -3.93 11.37 -3.02
CA ALA A 73 -4.37 10.01 -2.78
C ALA A 73 -5.48 9.62 -3.77
N HIS A 74 -5.65 8.32 -3.95
CA HIS A 74 -6.70 7.72 -4.74
C HIS A 74 -7.66 6.98 -3.83
N SER A 75 -8.94 6.92 -4.22
CA SER A 75 -9.94 6.11 -3.55
C SER A 75 -10.42 4.99 -4.45
N SER A 76 -10.51 3.79 -3.87
CA SER A 76 -11.08 2.60 -4.46
C SER A 76 -12.17 2.13 -3.51
N THR A 77 -13.39 2.63 -3.73
CA THR A 77 -14.52 2.45 -2.81
C THR A 77 -15.41 1.25 -3.13
N GLY A 78 -15.19 0.58 -4.26
CA GLY A 78 -16.08 -0.46 -4.80
C GLY A 78 -17.44 0.04 -5.30
N ARG A 79 -17.68 1.37 -5.29
CA ARG A 79 -18.91 1.97 -5.80
C ARG A 79 -18.71 2.54 -7.19
N PHE A 80 -19.56 2.14 -8.12
CA PHE A 80 -19.58 2.64 -9.50
C PHE A 80 -20.97 3.24 -9.80
N PRO A 81 -21.38 4.37 -9.19
CA PRO A 81 -22.65 5.00 -9.50
C PRO A 81 -22.62 5.71 -10.87
N GLU A 82 -21.47 6.27 -11.23
CA GLU A 82 -21.30 7.07 -12.44
C GLU A 82 -21.12 6.22 -13.69
N ILE A 83 -21.80 6.62 -14.76
CA ILE A 83 -21.64 6.05 -16.09
C ILE A 83 -20.18 6.22 -16.56
N GLY A 84 -19.63 5.16 -17.15
CA GLY A 84 -18.26 5.16 -17.66
C GLY A 84 -17.20 4.73 -16.63
N THR A 85 -17.63 4.27 -15.46
CA THR A 85 -16.73 3.83 -14.38
C THR A 85 -16.58 2.32 -14.36
N ALA A 86 -15.34 1.84 -14.33
CA ALA A 86 -15.06 0.45 -14.01
C ALA A 86 -13.93 0.33 -13.00
N GLY A 87 -14.02 -0.67 -12.12
CA GLY A 87 -13.04 -0.91 -11.08
C GLY A 87 -13.13 -2.33 -10.53
N ASN A 88 -12.32 -2.59 -9.53
CA ASN A 88 -12.25 -3.90 -8.90
C ASN A 88 -13.38 -4.08 -7.88
N LEU A 89 -13.81 -5.33 -7.73
CA LEU A 89 -14.68 -5.77 -6.63
C LEU A 89 -14.18 -7.15 -6.15
N PRO A 90 -14.03 -7.39 -4.84
CA PRO A 90 -14.14 -6.42 -3.75
C PRO A 90 -13.12 -5.27 -3.86
N SER A 91 -13.41 -4.19 -3.16
CA SER A 91 -12.64 -2.94 -3.14
C SER A 91 -12.96 -2.24 -1.81
N GLY A 92 -12.08 -1.35 -1.36
CA GLY A 92 -12.23 -0.72 -0.06
C GLY A 92 -10.91 -0.24 0.50
N GLU A 93 -10.24 0.66 -0.20
CA GLU A 93 -9.00 1.27 0.27
C GLU A 93 -8.89 2.73 -0.18
N ALA A 94 -8.05 3.49 0.52
CA ALA A 94 -7.38 4.66 -0.04
C ALA A 94 -5.89 4.37 -0.16
N TYR A 95 -5.24 4.88 -1.21
CA TYR A 95 -3.82 4.68 -1.42
C TYR A 95 -3.15 5.93 -1.98
N ILE A 96 -1.84 6.04 -1.80
CA ILE A 96 -1.03 7.16 -2.28
C ILE A 96 0.36 6.66 -2.69
N VAL A 97 0.84 7.10 -3.85
CA VAL A 97 2.24 6.87 -4.24
C VAL A 97 3.11 7.85 -3.43
N PRO A 98 4.10 7.40 -2.66
CA PRO A 98 5.03 8.32 -1.99
C PRO A 98 5.75 9.24 -3.00
N TYR A 99 6.27 10.39 -2.55
CA TYR A 99 7.07 11.27 -3.40
C TYR A 99 8.38 10.58 -3.75
N GLU A 100 8.67 10.44 -5.05
CA GLU A 100 9.77 9.61 -5.55
C GLU A 100 11.01 10.43 -5.90
N GLY A 101 11.01 11.73 -5.57
CA GLY A 101 12.15 12.63 -5.74
C GLY A 101 12.30 13.26 -7.13
N GLU A 102 11.25 13.23 -7.97
CA GLU A 102 11.30 13.77 -9.34
C GLU A 102 11.23 15.30 -9.45
N GLY A 103 10.96 16.01 -8.36
CA GLY A 103 11.00 17.46 -8.27
C GLY A 103 12.39 18.00 -7.91
N LYS A 104 12.44 19.23 -7.39
CA LYS A 104 13.72 19.90 -7.07
C LYS A 104 14.43 19.32 -5.84
N ALA A 105 13.66 18.90 -4.84
CA ALA A 105 14.19 18.34 -3.60
C ALA A 105 14.13 16.80 -3.68
N PRO A 106 15.13 16.09 -3.12
CA PRO A 106 15.06 14.63 -3.02
C PRO A 106 13.87 14.21 -2.15
N SER A 107 13.40 12.98 -2.37
CA SER A 107 12.43 12.34 -1.47
C SER A 107 12.99 12.22 -0.07
N ALA A 108 12.14 12.51 0.93
CA ALA A 108 12.44 12.26 2.33
C ALA A 108 12.04 10.84 2.79
N THR A 109 11.42 10.02 1.92
CA THR A 109 11.05 8.64 2.24
C THR A 109 12.30 7.85 2.62
N ALA A 110 12.38 7.42 3.88
CA ALA A 110 13.54 6.75 4.44
C ALA A 110 13.19 6.02 5.74
N GLY A 111 13.99 5.02 6.09
CA GLY A 111 13.84 4.26 7.32
C GLY A 111 14.15 2.79 7.15
N VAL A 112 13.59 1.98 8.04
CA VAL A 112 13.70 0.52 8.01
C VAL A 112 12.30 -0.06 7.88
N LEU A 113 12.08 -0.83 6.80
CA LEU A 113 10.83 -1.54 6.56
C LEU A 113 11.02 -3.04 6.84
N PRO A 114 10.47 -3.57 7.95
CA PRO A 114 10.47 -5.00 8.22
C PRO A 114 9.39 -5.69 7.38
N VAL A 115 9.73 -6.80 6.75
CA VAL A 115 8.80 -7.63 5.97
C VAL A 115 9.02 -9.09 6.32
N GLU A 116 7.95 -9.83 6.62
CA GLU A 116 8.03 -11.28 6.80
C GLU A 116 7.95 -11.99 5.44
N ILE A 117 8.95 -12.83 5.14
CA ILE A 117 9.06 -13.59 3.90
C ILE A 117 9.49 -15.01 4.26
N GLY A 118 8.64 -16.00 3.97
CA GLY A 118 8.97 -17.41 4.23
C GLY A 118 9.26 -17.74 5.69
N GLY A 119 8.70 -16.97 6.64
CA GLY A 119 8.93 -17.12 8.08
C GLY A 119 10.19 -16.39 8.60
N GLU A 120 11.00 -15.79 7.73
CA GLU A 120 12.10 -14.90 8.10
C GLU A 120 11.64 -13.44 8.07
N VAL A 121 12.20 -12.59 8.93
CA VAL A 121 11.98 -11.14 8.85
C VAL A 121 13.16 -10.49 8.14
N VAL A 122 12.86 -9.82 7.04
CA VAL A 122 13.80 -9.03 6.23
C VAL A 122 13.64 -7.56 6.58
N TYR A 123 14.74 -6.89 6.91
CA TYR A 123 14.77 -5.46 7.22
C TYR A 123 15.32 -4.70 6.02
N TYR A 124 14.44 -4.10 5.22
CA TYR A 124 14.87 -3.25 4.11
C TYR A 124 15.31 -1.89 4.63
N LYS A 125 16.48 -1.43 4.20
CA LYS A 125 16.92 -0.05 4.40
C LYS A 125 16.42 0.81 3.24
N ILE A 126 15.57 1.80 3.53
CA ILE A 126 15.03 2.70 2.52
C ILE A 126 15.76 4.04 2.62
N GLU A 127 16.22 4.54 1.47
CA GLU A 127 16.79 5.87 1.32
C GLU A 127 16.21 6.54 0.07
N LYS A 128 15.69 7.77 0.23
CA LYS A 128 15.18 8.60 -0.88
C LYS A 128 14.19 7.84 -1.77
N ASN A 129 13.24 7.13 -1.16
CA ASN A 129 12.19 6.33 -1.81
C ASN A 129 12.63 4.98 -2.41
N THR A 130 13.86 4.54 -2.19
CA THR A 130 14.35 3.27 -2.72
C THR A 130 14.89 2.39 -1.60
N ALA A 131 14.48 1.13 -1.55
CA ALA A 131 15.14 0.10 -0.77
C ALA A 131 16.53 -0.15 -1.38
N VAL A 132 17.58 0.14 -0.62
CA VAL A 132 18.98 0.06 -1.11
C VAL A 132 19.71 -1.19 -0.62
N SER A 133 19.23 -1.78 0.47
CA SER A 133 19.76 -3.04 1.02
C SER A 133 18.68 -3.73 1.85
N ALA A 134 18.91 -5.01 2.13
CA ALA A 134 18.10 -5.81 3.02
C ALA A 134 19.02 -6.54 4.00
N GLU A 135 18.64 -6.57 5.28
CA GLU A 135 19.39 -7.20 6.37
C GLU A 135 18.53 -8.26 7.07
N GLY A 136 19.16 -9.33 7.56
CA GLY A 136 18.46 -10.46 8.17
C GLY A 136 19.13 -11.80 7.86
N GLY A 137 18.31 -12.84 7.69
CA GLY A 137 18.74 -14.19 7.32
C GLY A 137 19.05 -14.36 5.83
N PRO A 138 19.20 -15.61 5.35
CA PRO A 138 19.42 -15.94 3.94
C PRO A 138 18.45 -15.24 2.98
N THR A 139 17.16 -15.13 3.33
CA THR A 139 16.17 -14.44 2.49
C THR A 139 16.52 -12.95 2.30
N ALA A 140 17.05 -12.29 3.34
CA ALA A 140 17.47 -10.90 3.22
C ALA A 140 18.69 -10.72 2.29
N GLN A 141 19.60 -11.69 2.25
CA GLN A 141 20.74 -11.67 1.33
C GLN A 141 20.26 -11.80 -0.12
N GLU A 142 19.33 -12.71 -0.39
CA GLU A 142 18.72 -12.89 -1.71
C GLU A 142 18.01 -11.61 -2.18
N GLU A 143 17.22 -10.99 -1.30
CA GLU A 143 16.55 -9.71 -1.55
C GLU A 143 17.56 -8.58 -1.79
N SER A 144 18.63 -8.49 -1.00
CA SER A 144 19.67 -7.48 -1.19
C SER A 144 20.40 -7.64 -2.52
N ASP A 145 20.66 -8.88 -2.96
CA ASP A 145 21.28 -9.13 -4.25
C ASP A 145 20.32 -8.90 -5.42
N TYR A 146 19.02 -9.14 -5.22
CA TYR A 146 18.00 -8.80 -6.21
C TYR A 146 17.87 -7.28 -6.38
N LEU A 147 17.85 -6.50 -5.29
CA LEU A 147 17.84 -5.02 -5.34
C LEU A 147 19.02 -4.44 -6.13
N LYS A 148 20.21 -5.05 -6.05
CA LYS A 148 21.37 -4.63 -6.85
C LYS A 148 21.19 -4.91 -8.34
N ARG A 149 20.54 -6.02 -8.70
CA ARG A 149 20.29 -6.43 -10.09
C ARG A 149 19.13 -5.68 -10.71
N GLU A 150 18.09 -5.39 -9.93
CA GLU A 150 16.86 -4.73 -10.38
C GLU A 150 16.49 -3.57 -9.44
N PRO A 151 17.16 -2.40 -9.52
CA PRO A 151 16.90 -1.28 -8.63
C PRO A 151 15.46 -0.75 -8.66
N ALA A 152 14.75 -0.91 -9.80
CA ALA A 152 13.36 -0.50 -9.91
C ALA A 152 12.42 -1.29 -8.99
N TYR A 153 12.76 -2.55 -8.65
CA TYR A 153 12.05 -3.33 -7.64
C TYR A 153 12.05 -2.61 -6.27
N GLY A 154 13.15 -1.94 -5.91
CA GLY A 154 13.29 -1.29 -4.61
C GLY A 154 12.45 -0.02 -4.43
N ASN A 155 11.76 0.47 -5.46
CA ASN A 155 10.98 1.69 -5.35
C ASN A 155 9.78 1.53 -4.40
N MET A 156 9.55 2.47 -3.48
CA MET A 156 8.32 2.54 -2.70
C MET A 156 7.19 3.05 -3.60
N ALA A 157 6.37 2.11 -4.06
CA ALA A 157 5.42 2.33 -5.15
C ALA A 157 4.01 2.72 -4.67
N GLU A 158 3.63 2.29 -3.48
CA GLU A 158 2.32 2.58 -2.90
C GLU A 158 2.37 2.50 -1.37
N LEU A 159 1.65 3.41 -0.73
CA LEU A 159 1.22 3.30 0.65
C LEU A 159 -0.31 3.20 0.65
N GLY A 160 -0.84 2.03 0.99
CA GLY A 160 -2.25 1.70 0.87
C GLY A 160 -2.91 1.37 2.21
N PHE A 161 -4.20 1.71 2.30
CA PHE A 161 -5.00 1.68 3.52
C PHE A 161 -6.35 1.02 3.24
N GLY A 162 -6.36 -0.31 3.31
CA GLY A 162 -7.56 -1.13 3.26
C GLY A 162 -8.45 -0.96 4.49
N VAL A 163 -9.77 -0.94 4.30
CA VAL A 163 -10.77 -0.76 5.38
C VAL A 163 -11.68 -1.97 5.58
N LEU A 164 -11.54 -3.01 4.74
CA LEU A 164 -12.43 -4.18 4.76
C LEU A 164 -12.25 -5.06 6.00
N GLY A 165 -11.09 -5.04 6.66
CA GLY A 165 -10.88 -5.74 7.93
C GLY A 165 -11.84 -5.28 9.04
N LYS A 166 -12.35 -4.04 8.98
CA LYS A 166 -13.35 -3.53 9.94
C LYS A 166 -14.72 -4.21 9.81
N PHE A 167 -14.95 -4.93 8.72
CA PHE A 167 -16.18 -5.69 8.46
C PHE A 167 -16.07 -7.17 8.86
N GLY A 168 -15.00 -7.55 9.58
CA GLY A 168 -14.80 -8.93 10.06
C GLY A 168 -14.38 -9.90 8.96
N LEU A 169 -13.77 -9.39 7.89
CA LEU A 169 -13.20 -10.17 6.81
C LEU A 169 -11.77 -10.57 7.15
N SER A 170 -11.37 -11.77 6.73
CA SER A 170 -10.03 -12.33 6.93
C SER A 170 -9.33 -12.56 5.59
N PRO A 171 -7.99 -12.57 5.56
CA PRO A 171 -7.23 -12.88 4.35
C PRO A 171 -7.60 -14.26 3.79
N CYS A 172 -7.64 -14.36 2.46
CA CYS A 172 -7.99 -15.58 1.74
C CYS A 172 -6.88 -16.07 0.78
N GLY A 173 -5.73 -15.39 0.76
CA GLY A 173 -4.61 -15.71 -0.13
C GLY A 173 -4.72 -15.06 -1.51
N GLU A 174 -5.71 -14.18 -1.71
CA GLU A 174 -5.93 -13.49 -2.97
C GLU A 174 -5.74 -11.99 -2.77
N ILE A 175 -4.69 -11.45 -3.39
CA ILE A 175 -4.24 -10.06 -3.21
C ILE A 175 -5.37 -9.04 -3.43
N LEU A 176 -6.27 -9.30 -4.40
CA LEU A 176 -7.42 -8.44 -4.69
C LEU A 176 -8.26 -8.10 -3.45
N LEU A 177 -8.46 -9.08 -2.55
CA LEU A 177 -9.17 -8.87 -1.29
C LEU A 177 -8.19 -8.51 -0.19
N ASP A 178 -7.09 -9.25 -0.05
CA ASP A 178 -6.24 -9.20 1.13
C ASP A 178 -5.61 -7.81 1.33
N GLU A 179 -5.24 -7.12 0.25
CA GLU A 179 -4.72 -5.74 0.31
C GLU A 179 -5.77 -4.74 0.83
N LYS A 180 -7.06 -5.02 0.62
CA LYS A 180 -8.15 -4.16 1.10
C LYS A 180 -8.47 -4.35 2.57
N LEU A 181 -7.83 -5.30 3.25
CA LEU A 181 -8.12 -5.63 4.65
C LEU A 181 -7.37 -4.74 5.66
N GLY A 182 -6.26 -4.11 5.28
CA GLY A 182 -5.45 -3.32 6.21
C GLY A 182 -4.38 -2.46 5.54
N LEU A 183 -3.35 -2.08 6.30
CA LEU A 183 -2.20 -1.34 5.78
C LEU A 183 -1.39 -2.23 4.83
N HIS A 184 -1.02 -1.72 3.67
CA HIS A 184 -0.03 -2.36 2.80
C HIS A 184 0.95 -1.34 2.23
N ILE A 185 2.15 -1.82 1.92
CA ILE A 185 3.21 -1.03 1.30
C ILE A 185 3.70 -1.80 0.09
N ALA A 186 3.68 -1.16 -1.08
CA ALA A 186 4.08 -1.80 -2.32
C ALA A 186 5.49 -1.42 -2.76
N PHE A 187 6.18 -2.40 -3.33
CA PHE A 187 7.46 -2.26 -4.02
C PHE A 187 7.26 -2.21 -5.55
N GLY A 188 8.15 -1.52 -6.26
CA GLY A 188 8.26 -1.61 -7.72
C GLY A 188 7.57 -0.49 -8.51
N ARG A 189 6.76 -0.89 -9.50
CA ARG A 189 6.18 -0.02 -10.53
C ARG A 189 5.09 0.88 -9.94
N SER A 190 5.11 2.17 -10.26
CA SER A 190 4.19 3.19 -9.69
C SER A 190 3.53 4.11 -10.72
N ASP A 191 3.98 4.12 -11.98
CA ASP A 191 3.47 4.99 -13.07
C ASP A 191 1.94 4.92 -13.28
N HIS A 192 1.36 3.74 -13.13
CA HIS A 192 -0.08 3.50 -13.26
C HIS A 192 -0.91 4.01 -12.08
N PHE A 193 -0.25 4.42 -11.00
CA PHE A 193 -0.82 5.07 -9.82
C PHE A 193 -0.36 6.53 -9.66
N GLY A 194 0.33 7.10 -10.65
CA GLY A 194 0.78 8.49 -10.64
C GLY A 194 2.22 8.71 -10.17
N GLY A 195 3.00 7.65 -9.99
CA GLY A 195 4.45 7.72 -9.82
C GLY A 195 5.23 7.86 -11.14
N ARG A 196 6.55 7.77 -11.07
CA ARG A 196 7.50 7.91 -12.18
C ARG A 196 8.07 6.58 -12.65
N ILE A 197 8.14 5.58 -11.78
CA ILE A 197 8.73 4.28 -12.11
C ILE A 197 7.75 3.48 -12.98
N GLY A 198 8.12 3.30 -14.24
CA GLY A 198 7.33 2.60 -15.25
C GLY A 198 8.09 1.45 -15.89
N LEU A 199 7.50 0.88 -16.94
CA LEU A 199 8.02 -0.31 -17.63
C LEU A 199 9.48 -0.18 -18.09
N LYS A 200 9.91 1.03 -18.47
CA LYS A 200 11.25 1.33 -18.98
C LYS A 200 12.35 1.30 -17.91
N ASP A 201 11.96 1.39 -16.63
CA ASP A 201 12.90 1.48 -15.52
C ASP A 201 13.33 0.08 -15.03
N PHE A 202 12.61 -0.96 -15.45
CA PHE A 202 12.94 -2.36 -15.18
C PHE A 202 13.88 -2.93 -16.26
N SER A 203 14.75 -3.85 -15.88
CA SER A 203 15.71 -4.48 -16.80
C SER A 203 15.06 -5.26 -17.94
N THR A 204 13.90 -5.89 -17.67
CA THR A 204 13.14 -6.68 -18.64
C THR A 204 11.64 -6.60 -18.37
N PRO A 205 10.77 -6.85 -19.37
CA PRO A 205 9.32 -6.94 -19.16
C PRO A 205 8.91 -7.97 -18.10
N ALA A 206 9.67 -9.06 -17.94
CA ALA A 206 9.40 -10.10 -16.95
C ALA A 206 9.78 -9.69 -15.52
N ALA A 207 10.65 -8.69 -15.36
CA ALA A 207 11.03 -8.15 -14.05
C ALA A 207 10.06 -7.08 -13.54
N VAL A 208 9.15 -6.59 -14.40
CA VAL A 208 8.15 -5.60 -14.02
C VAL A 208 7.26 -6.18 -12.93
N ILE A 209 7.25 -5.50 -11.78
CA ILE A 209 6.48 -5.94 -10.62
C ILE A 209 5.88 -4.74 -9.90
N HIS A 210 4.71 -4.96 -9.32
CA HIS A 210 4.12 -4.17 -8.25
C HIS A 210 3.80 -5.17 -7.14
N LEU A 211 4.45 -5.05 -5.99
CA LEU A 211 4.42 -6.08 -4.95
C LEU A 211 3.94 -5.52 -3.62
N ASP A 212 2.69 -5.82 -3.28
CA ASP A 212 2.07 -5.44 -2.02
C ASP A 212 2.55 -6.30 -0.85
N ARG A 213 3.07 -5.66 0.19
CA ARG A 213 3.32 -6.27 1.50
C ARG A 213 2.23 -5.83 2.46
N ILE A 214 1.35 -6.78 2.82
CA ILE A 214 0.13 -6.52 3.59
C ILE A 214 0.39 -6.78 5.07
N TYR A 215 0.24 -5.77 5.90
CA TYR A 215 0.57 -5.80 7.34
C TYR A 215 -0.65 -6.20 8.17
N LEU A 216 -0.99 -7.48 8.12
CA LEU A 216 -2.01 -8.13 8.94
C LEU A 216 -1.38 -9.21 9.80
N PRO A 217 -1.82 -9.41 11.06
CA PRO A 217 -1.30 -10.47 11.92
C PRO A 217 -1.36 -11.87 11.30
N GLU A 218 -2.36 -12.14 10.46
CA GLU A 218 -2.55 -13.41 9.78
C GLU A 218 -1.56 -13.64 8.61
N MET A 219 -0.95 -12.56 8.09
CA MET A 219 -0.04 -12.61 6.94
C MET A 219 1.41 -12.35 7.31
N GLN A 220 1.66 -11.48 8.28
CA GLN A 220 2.97 -11.12 8.81
C GLN A 220 2.95 -11.16 10.35
N PRO A 221 2.71 -12.33 10.98
CA PRO A 221 2.52 -12.47 12.43
C PRO A 221 3.70 -11.95 13.26
N ARG A 222 4.91 -11.89 12.69
CA ARG A 222 6.10 -11.40 13.38
C ARG A 222 6.23 -9.88 13.33
N VAL A 223 5.47 -9.18 12.50
CA VAL A 223 5.59 -7.73 12.28
C VAL A 223 4.28 -7.02 12.64
N ALA A 224 4.24 -6.39 13.81
CA ALA A 224 3.09 -5.61 14.26
C ALA A 224 3.22 -4.14 13.84
N VAL A 225 2.12 -3.55 13.35
CA VAL A 225 1.98 -2.10 13.15
C VAL A 225 1.54 -1.47 14.47
N VAL A 226 2.44 -0.73 15.12
CA VAL A 226 2.17 -0.09 16.42
C VAL A 226 1.38 1.20 16.22
N GLU A 227 1.84 2.06 15.32
CA GLU A 227 1.16 3.32 15.00
C GLU A 227 1.43 3.76 13.57
N VAL A 228 0.43 4.43 12.99
CA VAL A 228 0.59 5.22 11.77
C VAL A 228 0.18 6.65 12.07
N VAL A 229 1.12 7.58 11.91
CA VAL A 229 0.96 9.00 12.22
C VAL A 229 1.15 9.80 10.94
N LEU A 230 0.13 10.57 10.56
CA LEU A 230 0.24 11.52 9.46
C LEU A 230 0.76 12.85 9.97
N SER A 231 1.71 13.44 9.23
CA SER A 231 2.16 14.81 9.43
C SER A 231 1.56 15.73 8.38
N PHE A 232 1.20 16.95 8.78
CA PHE A 232 0.59 17.96 7.94
C PHE A 232 1.45 19.23 7.93
N ALA A 233 1.12 20.15 7.01
CA ALA A 233 1.72 21.48 7.01
C ALA A 233 1.63 22.14 8.40
N ARG A 234 2.67 22.91 8.76
CA ARG A 234 2.80 23.62 10.04
C ARG A 234 2.92 22.73 11.28
N GLY A 235 3.38 21.48 11.12
CA GLY A 235 3.79 20.61 12.23
C GLY A 235 2.64 19.92 12.98
N ARG A 236 1.40 20.03 12.49
CA ARG A 236 0.29 19.24 13.02
C ARG A 236 0.49 17.76 12.68
N THR A 237 0.18 16.87 13.62
CA THR A 237 0.16 15.41 13.41
C THR A 237 -1.21 14.83 13.78
N GLU A 238 -1.54 13.67 13.22
CA GLU A 238 -2.74 12.90 13.56
C GLU A 238 -2.41 11.41 13.47
N MET A 239 -2.60 10.67 14.57
CA MET A 239 -2.51 9.22 14.57
C MET A 239 -3.78 8.64 13.92
N ILE A 240 -3.63 7.91 12.83
CA ILE A 240 -4.75 7.31 12.09
C ILE A 240 -4.90 5.81 12.34
N MET A 241 -3.84 5.15 12.80
CA MET A 241 -3.88 3.77 13.24
C MET A 241 -3.08 3.59 14.52
N LYS A 242 -3.56 2.70 15.40
CA LYS A 242 -2.90 2.25 16.61
C LYS A 242 -3.15 0.74 16.79
N ASP A 243 -2.12 -0.02 17.11
CA ASP A 243 -2.17 -1.47 17.31
C ASP A 243 -2.88 -2.19 16.14
N GLY A 244 -2.50 -1.82 14.91
CA GLY A 244 -3.06 -2.35 13.65
C GLY A 244 -4.51 -1.92 13.34
N ARG A 245 -5.12 -1.02 14.12
CA ARG A 245 -6.54 -0.62 13.97
C ARG A 245 -6.68 0.87 13.69
N TYR A 246 -7.66 1.24 12.87
CA TYR A 246 -7.99 2.65 12.65
C TYR A 246 -8.50 3.33 13.93
N THR A 247 -8.06 4.56 14.16
CA THR A 247 -8.50 5.44 15.27
C THR A 247 -9.50 6.51 14.82
N ILE A 248 -9.70 6.65 13.51
CA ILE A 248 -10.46 7.73 12.88
C ILE A 248 -11.90 7.34 12.51
N PHE A 249 -12.31 6.10 12.82
CA PHE A 249 -13.67 5.57 12.73
C PHE A 249 -13.80 4.21 13.43
#